data_AF-Q4BVN6-F1
#
_entry.id   AF-Q4BVN6-F1
#
_cell.length_a   1.000
_cell.length_b   1.000
_cell.length_c   1.000
_cell.angle_alpha   90.00
_cell.angle_beta   90.00
_cell.angle_gamma   90.00
#
_symmetry.space_group_name_H-M   'P 1'
#
loop_
_entity.id
_entity.type
_entity.pdbx_description
1 polymer ?
#
loop_
_entity_poly.entity_id
_entity_poly.type
_entity_poly.pdbx_seq_one_letter_code
_entity_poly.pdbx_strand_id
1 'polypeptide(L)'
;MLSRQILYCGEQLPFAQDDLRKTGINNKLIVPIIYRPFDLRYTYYTGKSRGFICMPRNEVMKNMLKSDNFGFHLCRQTVSDSWQHIMISSNITDDSYVSNKSRERGYLLPLYIYPDTENQQTNLFEEKTANLSPKFLTAIKEKLGYIPTPENIFYYAYAVFHSPTYRQRYAEFLKIDFPLLPLTKNDKLFITLASKGETLVNLHLMKSDQLNNLITQYQGDKENQVIQVKYSPQKQQVSINKNCHFIGIPESIWEFKIGGYQVLDKWLKDRKKAKRKLSPDDIIHYQKIVVALQNTIEIMQEIDTIIPNFPIE
;
A
#
# COMPACT_ATOMS: atom_id res chain seq x y z
N MET A 1 -28.16 0.98 -2.87
CA MET A 1 -26.97 0.14 -3.14
C MET A 1 -25.97 0.99 -3.89
N LEU A 2 -24.85 1.38 -3.26
CA LEU A 2 -23.76 2.07 -3.93
C LEU A 2 -23.32 1.24 -5.15
N SER A 3 -23.34 1.83 -6.34
CA SER A 3 -22.86 1.20 -7.57
C SER A 3 -21.34 0.98 -7.47
N ARG A 4 -20.94 -0.09 -6.79
CA ARG A 4 -19.54 -0.47 -6.65
C ARG A 4 -19.07 -1.00 -8.01
N GLN A 5 -18.14 -0.29 -8.64
CA GLN A 5 -17.45 -0.80 -9.82
C GLN A 5 -16.58 -1.99 -9.39
N ILE A 6 -16.86 -3.17 -9.97
CA ILE A 6 -16.10 -4.40 -9.73
C ILE A 6 -14.97 -4.48 -10.76
N LEU A 7 -13.73 -4.61 -10.29
CA LEU A 7 -12.57 -4.86 -11.16
C LEU A 7 -12.54 -6.30 -11.65
N TYR A 8 -12.25 -6.53 -12.94
CA TYR A 8 -12.10 -7.87 -13.52
C TYR A 8 -11.00 -7.90 -14.58
N CYS A 9 -10.52 -9.10 -14.93
CA CYS A 9 -9.53 -9.29 -15.99
C CYS A 9 -10.21 -9.27 -17.37
N GLY A 10 -9.98 -8.22 -18.16
CA GLY A 10 -10.63 -8.02 -19.46
C GLY A 10 -10.25 -9.05 -20.54
N GLU A 11 -9.02 -9.56 -20.50
CA GLU A 11 -8.47 -10.47 -21.53
C GLU A 11 -8.97 -11.91 -21.42
N GLN A 12 -9.78 -12.22 -20.39
CA GLN A 12 -10.24 -13.57 -20.07
C GLN A 12 -11.74 -13.63 -19.76
N LEU A 13 -12.53 -12.86 -20.51
CA LEU A 13 -13.98 -12.76 -20.32
C LEU A 13 -14.71 -14.12 -20.27
N PRO A 14 -14.41 -15.12 -21.13
CA PRO A 14 -15.06 -16.43 -21.05
C PRO A 14 -14.82 -17.16 -19.73
N PHE A 15 -13.59 -17.08 -19.18
CA PHE A 15 -13.25 -17.70 -17.91
C PHE A 15 -13.96 -17.01 -16.73
N ALA A 16 -14.02 -15.68 -16.75
CA ALA A 16 -14.76 -14.93 -15.74
C ALA A 16 -16.25 -15.24 -15.75
N GLN A 17 -16.86 -15.37 -16.94
CA GLN A 17 -18.27 -15.76 -17.08
C GLN A 17 -18.53 -17.19 -16.61
N ASP A 18 -17.67 -18.15 -16.97
CA ASP A 18 -17.77 -19.54 -16.51
C ASP A 18 -17.66 -19.64 -14.98
N ASP A 19 -16.72 -18.91 -14.38
CA ASP A 19 -16.53 -18.88 -12.93
C ASP A 19 -17.77 -18.32 -12.21
N LEU A 20 -18.35 -17.23 -12.72
CA LEU A 20 -19.59 -16.66 -12.18
C LEU A 20 -20.79 -17.60 -12.34
N ARG A 21 -20.91 -18.30 -13.47
CA ARG A 21 -22.00 -19.28 -13.68
C ARG A 21 -21.88 -20.46 -12.71
N LYS A 22 -20.67 -20.92 -12.43
CA LYS A 22 -20.40 -22.05 -11.51
C LYS A 22 -20.55 -21.66 -10.04
N THR A 23 -20.05 -20.50 -9.66
CA THR A 23 -20.07 -20.04 -8.25
C THR A 23 -21.37 -19.35 -7.86
N GLY A 24 -22.17 -18.93 -8.84
CA GLY A 24 -23.30 -18.03 -8.64
C GLY A 24 -22.84 -16.62 -8.28
N ILE A 25 -23.79 -15.69 -8.09
CA ILE A 25 -23.49 -14.34 -7.58
C ILE A 25 -23.66 -14.37 -6.06
N ASN A 26 -22.55 -14.27 -5.33
CA ASN A 26 -22.55 -14.21 -3.87
C ASN A 26 -21.92 -12.90 -3.39
N ASN A 27 -22.72 -12.03 -2.75
CA ASN A 27 -22.25 -10.75 -2.25
C ASN A 27 -21.10 -10.87 -1.22
N LYS A 28 -20.95 -12.01 -0.55
CA LYS A 28 -19.82 -12.28 0.37
C LYS A 28 -18.46 -12.36 -0.33
N LEU A 29 -18.45 -12.63 -1.64
CA LEU A 29 -17.24 -12.68 -2.45
C LEU A 29 -16.88 -11.31 -3.05
N ILE A 30 -17.71 -10.28 -2.84
CA ILE A 30 -17.37 -8.89 -3.18
C ILE A 30 -16.50 -8.31 -2.08
N VAL A 31 -15.19 -8.28 -2.32
CA VAL A 31 -14.19 -7.91 -1.32
C VAL A 31 -13.44 -6.65 -1.73
N PRO A 32 -12.98 -5.85 -0.75
CA PRO A 32 -12.07 -4.73 -1.01
C PRO A 32 -10.75 -5.21 -1.63
N ILE A 33 -10.25 -4.49 -2.63
CA ILE A 33 -8.92 -4.69 -3.22
C ILE A 33 -8.22 -3.34 -3.32
N ILE A 34 -6.97 -3.28 -2.87
CA ILE A 34 -6.14 -2.10 -3.12
C ILE A 34 -5.58 -2.21 -4.53
N TYR A 35 -6.06 -1.34 -5.42
CA TYR A 35 -5.65 -1.35 -6.81
C TYR A 35 -4.31 -0.62 -6.99
N ARG A 36 -4.18 0.61 -6.49
CA ARG A 36 -2.99 1.47 -6.56
C ARG A 36 -2.78 2.16 -5.21
N PRO A 37 -1.66 2.85 -4.94
CA PRO A 37 -1.44 3.53 -3.66
C PRO A 37 -2.64 4.43 -3.34
N PHE A 38 -3.26 4.20 -2.19
CA PHE A 38 -4.47 4.90 -1.73
C PHE A 38 -5.70 4.80 -2.65
N ASP A 39 -5.79 3.78 -3.51
CA ASP A 39 -6.95 3.56 -4.39
C ASP A 39 -7.63 2.22 -4.07
N LEU A 40 -8.50 2.26 -3.05
CA LEU A 40 -9.35 1.15 -2.64
C LEU A 40 -10.51 0.97 -3.62
N ARG A 41 -10.67 -0.25 -4.13
CA ARG A 41 -11.77 -0.64 -5.03
C ARG A 41 -12.39 -1.95 -4.54
N TYR A 42 -13.30 -2.50 -5.33
CA TYR A 42 -13.91 -3.80 -5.06
C TYR A 42 -13.68 -4.76 -6.22
N THR A 43 -13.56 -6.03 -5.90
CA THR A 43 -13.49 -7.13 -6.87
C THR A 43 -14.37 -8.28 -6.41
N TYR A 44 -14.64 -9.22 -7.31
CA TYR A 44 -15.29 -10.49 -6.99
C TYR A 44 -14.22 -11.58 -6.86
N TYR A 45 -13.91 -11.96 -5.62
CA TYR A 45 -12.77 -12.83 -5.33
C TYR A 45 -13.24 -14.26 -5.06
N THR A 46 -13.08 -15.14 -6.04
CA THR A 46 -13.37 -16.58 -5.92
C THR A 46 -12.17 -17.41 -5.47
N GLY A 47 -10.97 -16.83 -5.49
CA GLY A 47 -9.71 -17.55 -5.24
C GLY A 47 -9.30 -18.53 -6.38
N LYS A 48 -10.13 -18.68 -7.42
CA LYS A 48 -9.88 -19.63 -8.51
C LYS A 48 -8.96 -19.02 -9.58
N SER A 49 -7.83 -19.68 -9.83
CA SER A 49 -6.94 -19.31 -10.94
C SER A 49 -7.63 -19.53 -12.29
N ARG A 50 -7.42 -18.62 -13.25
CA ARG A 50 -8.15 -18.56 -14.53
C ARG A 50 -9.68 -18.56 -14.31
N GLY A 51 -10.14 -17.83 -13.29
CA GLY A 51 -11.54 -17.58 -13.00
C GLY A 51 -11.90 -16.10 -13.24
N PHE A 52 -12.72 -15.52 -12.36
CA PHE A 52 -13.03 -14.09 -12.39
C PHE A 52 -11.77 -13.20 -12.32
N ILE A 53 -10.80 -13.64 -11.52
CA ILE A 53 -9.44 -13.09 -11.48
C ILE A 53 -8.52 -14.11 -12.14
N CYS A 54 -7.71 -13.67 -13.11
CA CYS A 54 -6.81 -14.58 -13.83
C CYS A 54 -5.79 -15.28 -12.91
N MET A 55 -5.17 -14.52 -12.01
CA MET A 55 -4.13 -14.99 -11.09
C MET A 55 -4.42 -14.43 -9.69
N PRO A 56 -5.35 -15.01 -8.92
CA PRO A 56 -5.74 -14.49 -7.62
C PRO A 56 -4.70 -14.72 -6.53
N ARG A 57 -3.71 -15.62 -6.75
CA ARG A 57 -2.69 -16.00 -5.76
C ARG A 57 -3.31 -16.36 -4.42
N ASN A 58 -4.28 -17.27 -4.46
CA ASN A 58 -5.10 -17.61 -3.30
C ASN A 58 -4.29 -18.11 -2.11
N GLU A 59 -3.20 -18.81 -2.37
CA GLU A 59 -2.23 -19.26 -1.38
C GLU A 59 -1.70 -18.12 -0.48
N VAL A 60 -1.62 -16.89 -0.99
CA VAL A 60 -1.22 -15.69 -0.23
C VAL A 60 -2.44 -14.83 0.12
N MET A 61 -3.26 -14.48 -0.88
CA MET A 61 -4.32 -13.47 -0.74
C MET A 61 -5.42 -13.89 0.24
N LYS A 62 -5.66 -15.19 0.45
CA LYS A 62 -6.63 -15.68 1.45
C LYS A 62 -6.35 -15.12 2.85
N ASN A 63 -5.08 -14.92 3.19
CA ASN A 63 -4.65 -14.39 4.49
C ASN A 63 -5.04 -12.92 4.71
N MET A 64 -5.44 -12.21 3.65
CA MET A 64 -5.88 -10.81 3.70
C MET A 64 -7.39 -10.64 3.61
N LEU A 65 -8.14 -11.73 3.46
CA LEU A 65 -9.61 -11.68 3.40
C LEU A 65 -10.24 -11.56 4.79
N LYS A 66 -9.49 -11.92 5.83
CA LYS A 66 -9.87 -11.74 7.24
C LYS A 66 -9.51 -10.31 7.67
N SER A 67 -10.33 -9.71 8.54
CA SER A 67 -10.26 -8.27 8.86
C SER A 67 -9.07 -7.83 9.74
N ASP A 68 -8.24 -8.77 10.21
CA ASP A 68 -7.18 -8.50 11.20
C ASP A 68 -5.80 -8.98 10.73
N ASN A 69 -5.40 -8.51 9.55
CA ASN A 69 -4.08 -8.74 9.00
C ASN A 69 -3.60 -7.55 8.17
N PHE A 70 -2.29 -7.42 8.04
CA PHE A 70 -1.63 -6.48 7.14
C PHE A 70 -0.33 -7.08 6.63
N GLY A 71 0.20 -6.54 5.54
CA GLY A 71 1.43 -7.05 4.94
C GLY A 71 2.16 -6.03 4.10
N PHE A 72 3.45 -6.27 3.91
CA PHE A 72 4.22 -5.49 2.94
C PHE A 72 3.80 -5.86 1.54
N HIS A 73 3.68 -4.87 0.68
CA HIS A 73 3.65 -5.06 -0.75
C HIS A 73 4.87 -4.39 -1.35
N LEU A 74 5.70 -5.17 -2.05
CA LEU A 74 6.92 -4.67 -2.66
C LEU A 74 7.27 -5.41 -3.96
N CYS A 75 8.23 -4.87 -4.72
CA CYS A 75 8.76 -5.53 -5.90
C CYS A 75 10.09 -6.19 -5.60
N ARG A 76 10.30 -7.41 -6.09
CA ARG A 76 11.60 -8.10 -6.00
C ARG A 76 12.65 -7.46 -6.91
N GLN A 77 12.26 -7.06 -8.11
CA GLN A 77 13.12 -6.43 -9.09
C GLN A 77 12.52 -5.09 -9.48
N THR A 78 13.38 -4.08 -9.68
CA THR A 78 12.95 -2.74 -10.10
C THR A 78 13.76 -2.24 -11.28
N VAL A 79 13.07 -1.61 -12.22
CA VAL A 79 13.64 -0.94 -13.41
C VAL A 79 13.58 0.58 -13.28
N SER A 80 12.89 1.09 -12.26
CA SER A 80 12.86 2.50 -11.90
C SER A 80 14.20 2.98 -11.37
N ASP A 81 14.50 4.26 -11.60
CA ASP A 81 15.80 4.86 -11.26
C ASP A 81 16.08 4.86 -9.75
N SER A 82 15.03 4.98 -8.94
CA SER A 82 15.09 4.97 -7.47
C SER A 82 14.18 3.91 -6.87
N TRP A 83 14.63 3.23 -5.82
CA TRP A 83 13.80 2.28 -5.08
C TRP A 83 12.88 3.00 -4.09
N GLN A 84 11.58 2.89 -4.30
CA GLN A 84 10.51 3.38 -3.42
C GLN A 84 9.34 2.39 -3.39
N HIS A 85 9.62 1.12 -3.70
CA HIS A 85 8.63 0.09 -4.05
C HIS A 85 8.17 -0.67 -2.82
N ILE A 86 7.77 0.02 -1.76
CA ILE A 86 7.22 -0.62 -0.56
C ILE A 86 5.98 0.12 -0.07
N MET A 87 4.90 -0.62 0.13
CA MET A 87 3.65 -0.14 0.71
C MET A 87 3.08 -1.15 1.68
N ILE A 88 2.18 -0.68 2.55
CA ILE A 88 1.35 -1.52 3.40
C ILE A 88 0.02 -1.81 2.70
N SER A 89 -0.58 -2.96 3.00
CA SER A 89 -1.99 -3.23 2.70
C SER A 89 -2.62 -4.05 3.83
N SER A 90 -3.87 -3.74 4.16
CA SER A 90 -4.76 -4.55 5.02
C SER A 90 -5.82 -5.31 4.20
N ASN A 91 -5.70 -5.32 2.88
CA ASN A 91 -6.61 -6.02 1.97
C ASN A 91 -5.79 -6.79 0.91
N ILE A 92 -6.48 -7.58 0.10
CA ILE A 92 -5.88 -8.14 -1.12
C ILE A 92 -5.41 -7.00 -2.03
N THR A 93 -4.36 -7.26 -2.81
CA THR A 93 -3.70 -6.25 -3.64
C THR A 93 -3.70 -6.67 -5.09
N ASP A 94 -3.76 -5.69 -5.99
CA ASP A 94 -3.44 -5.92 -7.38
C ASP A 94 -1.93 -6.12 -7.54
N ASP A 95 -1.50 -6.98 -8.47
CA ASP A 95 -0.09 -7.25 -8.74
C ASP A 95 0.71 -5.97 -9.08
N SER A 96 0.05 -4.97 -9.65
CA SER A 96 0.67 -3.71 -10.01
C SER A 96 0.39 -2.60 -8.99
N TYR A 97 0.19 -2.97 -7.70
CA TYR A 97 -0.15 -2.04 -6.62
C TYR A 97 0.87 -0.91 -6.49
N VAL A 98 2.17 -1.19 -6.49
CA VAL A 98 3.22 -0.14 -6.34
C VAL A 98 3.88 0.24 -7.67
N SER A 99 3.78 -0.56 -8.72
CA SER A 99 4.25 -0.21 -10.07
C SER A 99 3.59 -1.04 -11.15
N ASN A 100 3.54 -0.53 -12.38
CA ASN A 100 3.13 -1.24 -13.58
C ASN A 100 4.24 -1.32 -14.65
N LYS A 101 5.48 -0.93 -14.32
CA LYS A 101 6.59 -1.06 -15.27
C LYS A 101 6.95 -2.52 -15.45
N SER A 102 7.52 -2.84 -16.61
CA SER A 102 8.00 -4.20 -16.92
C SER A 102 8.95 -4.68 -15.82
N ARG A 103 8.77 -5.94 -15.39
CA ARG A 103 9.55 -6.63 -14.33
C ARG A 103 9.31 -6.16 -12.88
N GLU A 104 8.59 -5.07 -12.65
CA GLU A 104 8.20 -4.59 -11.31
C GLU A 104 6.92 -5.26 -10.82
N ARG A 105 6.92 -6.59 -10.71
CA ARG A 105 5.77 -7.36 -10.23
C ARG A 105 5.67 -7.27 -8.70
N GLY A 106 4.44 -7.16 -8.22
CA GLY A 106 4.11 -7.03 -6.81
C GLY A 106 4.14 -8.34 -6.05
N TYR A 107 4.72 -8.31 -4.86
CA TYR A 107 4.72 -9.40 -3.88
C TYR A 107 4.10 -8.88 -2.61
N LEU A 108 3.01 -9.53 -2.20
CA LEU A 108 2.42 -9.31 -0.90
C LEU A 108 3.03 -10.30 0.11
N LEU A 109 3.47 -9.78 1.24
CA LEU A 109 4.08 -10.50 2.36
C LEU A 109 3.21 -10.25 3.62
N PRO A 110 2.18 -11.07 3.87
CA PRO A 110 1.33 -10.94 5.05
C PRO A 110 2.12 -11.13 6.34
N LEU A 111 1.79 -10.36 7.38
CA LEU A 111 2.37 -10.52 8.73
C LEU A 111 1.88 -11.81 9.37
N TYR A 112 0.62 -12.17 9.16
CA TYR A 112 0.02 -13.39 9.70
C TYR A 112 -0.42 -14.36 8.60
N ILE A 113 -0.32 -15.65 8.89
CA ILE A 113 -0.87 -16.74 8.09
C ILE A 113 -2.06 -17.34 8.84
N TYR A 114 -3.17 -17.51 8.12
CA TYR A 114 -4.38 -18.17 8.60
C TYR A 114 -4.38 -19.64 8.17
N PRO A 115 -4.87 -20.55 9.03
CA PRO A 115 -5.00 -21.96 8.68
C PRO A 115 -6.02 -22.17 7.55
N ASP A 116 -5.84 -23.24 6.77
CA ASP A 116 -6.80 -23.63 5.74
C ASP A 116 -8.06 -24.24 6.38
N THR A 117 -9.15 -23.50 6.32
CA THR A 117 -10.45 -23.88 6.90
C THR A 117 -11.24 -24.87 6.03
N GLU A 118 -10.71 -25.28 4.87
CA GLU A 118 -11.34 -26.30 4.02
C GLU A 118 -11.29 -27.69 4.65
N ASN A 119 -10.33 -27.93 5.55
CA ASN A 119 -10.31 -29.12 6.40
C ASN A 119 -11.15 -28.85 7.66
N GLN A 120 -12.31 -29.51 7.74
CA GLN A 120 -13.36 -29.37 8.75
C GLN A 120 -12.91 -29.66 10.20
N GLN A 121 -12.06 -28.81 10.78
CA GLN A 121 -11.90 -28.70 12.23
C GLN A 121 -12.04 -27.23 12.62
N THR A 122 -13.28 -26.84 12.81
CA THR A 122 -13.65 -25.54 13.38
C THR A 122 -13.25 -25.50 14.86
N ASN A 123 -12.00 -25.20 15.14
CA ASN A 123 -11.72 -24.52 16.40
C ASN A 123 -12.41 -23.16 16.32
N LEU A 124 -13.23 -22.81 17.32
CA LEU A 124 -13.95 -21.54 17.40
C LEU A 124 -13.01 -20.30 17.36
N PHE A 125 -11.70 -20.52 17.45
CA PHE A 125 -10.65 -19.54 17.26
C PHE A 125 -9.73 -20.04 16.13
N GLU A 126 -9.81 -19.42 14.95
CA GLU A 126 -8.78 -19.58 13.92
C GLU A 126 -7.50 -18.90 14.45
N GLU A 127 -6.62 -19.66 15.08
CA GLU A 127 -5.36 -19.14 15.61
C GLU A 127 -4.40 -18.82 14.45
N LYS A 128 -4.20 -17.53 14.19
CA LYS A 128 -3.27 -17.02 13.17
C LYS A 128 -1.84 -17.16 13.66
N THR A 129 -0.90 -17.49 12.77
CA THR A 129 0.52 -17.62 13.11
C THR A 129 1.34 -16.51 12.45
N ALA A 130 2.33 -15.97 13.17
CA ALA A 130 3.20 -14.93 12.62
C ALA A 130 4.09 -15.50 11.51
N ASN A 131 4.13 -14.81 10.37
CA ASN A 131 4.89 -15.17 9.18
C ASN A 131 6.37 -14.74 9.29
N LEU A 132 7.01 -15.11 10.40
CA LEU A 132 8.41 -14.77 10.69
C LEU A 132 9.21 -16.06 10.85
N SER A 133 10.27 -16.21 10.05
CA SER A 133 11.07 -17.44 10.09
C SER A 133 11.77 -17.62 11.46
N PRO A 134 11.89 -18.86 11.98
CA PRO A 134 12.58 -19.11 13.24
C PRO A 134 14.04 -18.61 13.25
N LYS A 135 14.75 -18.76 12.13
CA LYS A 135 16.13 -18.26 11.97
C LYS A 135 16.22 -16.75 12.16
N PHE A 136 15.24 -16.00 11.64
CA PHE A 136 15.17 -14.56 11.79
C PHE A 136 14.85 -14.16 13.23
N LEU A 137 13.91 -14.85 13.89
CA LEU A 137 13.58 -14.61 15.30
C LEU A 137 14.79 -14.87 16.22
N THR A 138 15.58 -15.91 15.95
CA THR A 138 16.85 -16.15 16.66
C THR A 138 17.81 -14.99 16.48
N ALA A 139 18.01 -14.51 15.24
CA ALA A 139 18.91 -13.38 14.96
C ALA A 139 18.47 -12.09 15.66
N ILE A 140 17.16 -11.81 15.72
CA ILE A 140 16.64 -10.66 16.49
C ILE A 140 16.90 -10.85 17.98
N LYS A 141 16.62 -12.04 18.52
CA LYS A 141 16.83 -12.34 19.94
C LYS A 141 18.30 -12.18 20.34
N GLU A 142 19.22 -12.59 19.49
CA GLU A 142 20.67 -12.40 19.71
C GLU A 142 21.07 -10.92 19.71
N LYS A 143 20.41 -10.09 18.90
CA LYS A 143 20.69 -8.65 18.81
C LYS A 143 20.09 -7.82 19.93
N LEU A 144 18.83 -8.07 20.29
CA LEU A 144 18.06 -7.27 21.26
C LEU A 144 17.99 -7.90 22.65
N GLY A 145 18.32 -9.18 22.80
CA GLY A 145 18.18 -9.94 24.05
C GLY A 145 16.77 -10.50 24.28
N TYR A 146 15.79 -10.15 23.45
CA TYR A 146 14.41 -10.65 23.52
C TYR A 146 13.79 -10.73 22.11
N ILE A 147 12.60 -11.34 22.01
CA ILE A 147 11.83 -11.38 20.77
C ILE A 147 10.70 -10.33 20.87
N PRO A 148 10.75 -9.23 20.11
CA PRO A 148 9.66 -8.26 20.05
C PRO A 148 8.39 -8.86 19.43
N THR A 149 7.26 -8.19 19.59
CA THR A 149 6.01 -8.60 18.93
C THR A 149 6.17 -8.59 17.40
N PRO A 150 5.43 -9.44 16.67
CA PRO A 150 5.46 -9.44 15.21
C PRO A 150 5.19 -8.06 14.60
N GLU A 151 4.26 -7.30 15.19
CA GLU A 151 3.94 -5.92 14.80
C GLU A 151 5.14 -4.98 14.98
N ASN A 152 5.83 -5.01 16.12
CA ASN A 152 6.99 -4.14 16.34
C ASN A 152 8.14 -4.46 15.39
N ILE A 153 8.36 -5.74 15.07
CA ILE A 153 9.33 -6.16 14.05
C ILE A 153 8.93 -5.63 12.67
N PHE A 154 7.63 -5.72 12.34
CA PHE A 154 7.08 -5.21 11.09
C PHE A 154 7.26 -3.69 10.99
N TYR A 155 6.90 -2.94 12.02
CA TYR A 155 7.00 -1.50 12.05
C TYR A 155 8.46 -1.04 11.96
N TYR A 156 9.36 -1.68 12.70
CA TYR A 156 10.80 -1.44 12.57
C TYR A 156 11.27 -1.61 11.13
N ALA A 157 10.91 -2.72 10.48
CA ALA A 157 11.26 -2.96 9.09
C ALA A 157 10.68 -1.89 8.14
N TYR A 158 9.44 -1.49 8.37
CA TYR A 158 8.79 -0.46 7.56
C TYR A 158 9.50 0.90 7.68
N ALA A 159 9.91 1.28 8.88
CA ALA A 159 10.68 2.51 9.12
C ALA A 159 12.04 2.47 8.42
N VAL A 160 12.81 1.39 8.59
CA VAL A 160 14.12 1.23 7.94
C VAL A 160 14.00 1.29 6.43
N PHE A 161 13.00 0.62 5.85
CA PHE A 161 12.76 0.67 4.40
C PHE A 161 12.20 2.01 3.91
N HIS A 162 11.83 2.93 4.80
CA HIS A 162 11.46 4.30 4.48
C HIS A 162 12.61 5.30 4.61
N SER A 163 13.73 4.95 5.24
CA SER A 163 14.94 5.79 5.30
C SER A 163 15.47 6.13 3.90
N PRO A 164 15.51 7.42 3.49
CA PRO A 164 16.19 7.85 2.26
C PRO A 164 17.65 7.39 2.21
N THR A 165 18.38 7.49 3.31
CA THR A 165 19.78 7.08 3.40
C THR A 165 19.95 5.56 3.18
N TYR A 166 19.07 4.71 3.75
CA TYR A 166 19.06 3.27 3.45
C TYR A 166 18.84 3.02 1.96
N ARG A 167 17.81 3.65 1.38
CA ARG A 167 17.42 3.46 -0.03
C ARG A 167 18.55 3.86 -0.98
N GLN A 168 19.24 4.96 -0.67
CA GLN A 168 20.38 5.43 -1.46
C GLN A 168 21.58 4.50 -1.32
N ARG A 169 21.94 4.12 -0.08
CA ARG A 169 23.11 3.28 0.20
C ARG A 169 23.03 1.91 -0.47
N TYR A 170 21.84 1.30 -0.45
CA TYR A 170 21.63 -0.06 -0.98
C TYR A 170 20.94 -0.06 -2.36
N ALA A 171 20.93 1.07 -3.08
CA ALA A 171 20.17 1.25 -4.31
C ALA A 171 20.42 0.16 -5.36
N GLU A 172 21.68 -0.22 -5.60
CA GLU A 172 22.03 -1.24 -6.59
C GLU A 172 21.52 -2.63 -6.21
N PHE A 173 21.54 -2.96 -4.92
CA PHE A 173 20.99 -4.21 -4.41
C PHE A 173 19.46 -4.23 -4.45
N LEU A 174 18.84 -3.11 -4.06
CA LEU A 174 17.38 -2.95 -4.05
C LEU A 174 16.76 -3.03 -5.45
N LYS A 175 17.55 -2.84 -6.52
CA LYS A 175 17.09 -3.03 -7.91
C LYS A 175 16.94 -4.50 -8.30
N ILE A 176 17.70 -5.40 -7.67
CA ILE A 176 17.86 -6.79 -8.13
C ILE A 176 17.16 -7.82 -7.25
N ASP A 177 16.99 -7.55 -5.95
CA ASP A 177 16.33 -8.48 -5.02
C ASP A 177 15.57 -7.76 -3.89
N PHE A 178 14.90 -8.55 -3.04
CA PHE A 178 14.16 -8.07 -1.87
C PHE A 178 15.05 -7.27 -0.90
N PRO A 179 14.51 -6.24 -0.23
CA PRO A 179 15.29 -5.44 0.72
C PRO A 179 15.74 -6.29 1.91
N LEU A 180 17.02 -6.19 2.25
CA LEU A 180 17.58 -6.83 3.45
C LEU A 180 17.44 -5.90 4.63
N LEU A 181 16.87 -6.40 5.73
CA LEU A 181 16.67 -5.64 6.94
C LEU A 181 17.93 -5.65 7.82
N PRO A 182 18.67 -4.53 7.97
CA PRO A 182 19.69 -4.41 9.00
C PRO A 182 19.04 -4.45 10.39
N LEU A 183 19.72 -5.07 11.36
CA LEU A 183 19.24 -5.20 12.73
C LEU A 183 20.18 -4.45 13.69
N THR A 184 19.60 -3.56 14.48
CA THR A 184 20.32 -2.85 15.55
C THR A 184 20.46 -3.70 16.81
N LYS A 185 21.56 -3.50 17.55
CA LYS A 185 21.72 -3.97 18.94
C LYS A 185 21.18 -2.97 19.98
N ASN A 186 20.84 -1.75 19.55
CA ASN A 186 20.35 -0.70 20.44
C ASN A 186 18.83 -0.77 20.56
N ASP A 187 18.36 -1.28 21.69
CA ASP A 187 16.93 -1.43 22.00
C ASP A 187 16.15 -0.11 21.90
N LYS A 188 16.71 0.99 22.40
CA LYS A 188 16.05 2.31 22.32
C LYS A 188 15.88 2.76 20.87
N LEU A 189 16.89 2.49 20.03
CA LEU A 189 16.81 2.79 18.61
C LEU A 189 15.75 1.91 17.92
N PHE A 190 15.70 0.61 18.24
CA PHE A 190 14.68 -0.30 17.73
C PHE A 190 13.27 0.20 18.06
N ILE A 191 12.99 0.51 19.32
CA ILE A 191 11.68 0.99 19.79
C ILE A 191 11.30 2.30 19.11
N THR A 192 12.25 3.24 19.00
CA THR A 192 12.01 4.54 18.36
C THR A 192 11.67 4.38 16.88
N LEU A 193 12.41 3.55 16.15
CA LEU A 193 12.15 3.26 14.74
C LEU A 193 10.84 2.49 14.55
N ALA A 194 10.53 1.53 15.43
CA ALA A 194 9.24 0.83 15.41
C ALA A 194 8.07 1.82 15.59
N SER A 195 8.17 2.78 16.50
CA SER A 195 7.12 3.81 16.67
C SER A 195 6.94 4.70 15.43
N LYS A 196 8.04 5.11 14.76
CA LYS A 196 7.94 5.83 13.48
C LYS A 196 7.33 4.96 12.38
N GLY A 197 7.68 3.69 12.35
CA GLY A 197 7.12 2.72 11.41
C GLY A 197 5.63 2.49 11.60
N GLU A 198 5.17 2.41 12.85
CA GLU A 198 3.75 2.32 13.19
C GLU A 198 2.98 3.55 12.71
N THR A 199 3.56 4.74 12.93
CA THR A 199 2.99 6.01 12.45
C THR A 199 2.83 5.99 10.92
N LEU A 200 3.89 5.58 10.19
CA LEU A 200 3.83 5.42 8.73
C LEU A 200 2.79 4.39 8.29
N VAL A 201 2.69 3.24 8.97
CA VAL A 201 1.67 2.22 8.67
C VAL A 201 0.26 2.81 8.83
N ASN A 202 -0.01 3.51 9.92
CA ASN A 202 -1.33 4.10 10.17
C ASN A 202 -1.69 5.22 9.19
N LEU A 203 -0.70 6.02 8.75
CA LEU A 203 -0.88 6.99 7.68
C LEU A 203 -1.24 6.30 6.36
N HIS A 204 -0.47 5.29 5.97
CA HIS A 204 -0.64 4.62 4.67
C HIS A 204 -1.88 3.69 4.61
N LEU A 205 -2.37 3.20 5.75
CA LEU A 205 -3.65 2.50 5.87
C LEU A 205 -4.87 3.44 5.98
N MET A 206 -4.65 4.75 5.93
CA MET A 206 -5.70 5.77 6.11
C MET A 206 -6.42 5.70 7.47
N LYS A 207 -5.70 5.27 8.52
CA LYS A 207 -6.22 5.12 9.90
C LYS A 207 -5.81 6.23 10.85
N SER A 208 -4.79 7.02 10.50
CA SER A 208 -4.29 8.10 11.37
C SER A 208 -5.26 9.28 11.44
N ASP A 209 -5.51 9.78 12.65
CA ASP A 209 -6.33 10.99 12.88
C ASP A 209 -5.70 12.26 12.30
N GLN A 210 -4.38 12.26 12.11
CA GLN A 210 -3.65 13.38 11.49
C GLN A 210 -4.20 13.68 10.08
N LEU A 211 -4.76 12.68 9.39
CA LEU A 211 -5.34 12.83 8.06
C LEU A 211 -6.56 13.76 8.05
N ASN A 212 -7.19 14.00 9.20
CA ASN A 212 -8.34 14.91 9.28
C ASN A 212 -7.91 16.39 9.27
N ASN A 213 -6.64 16.69 9.51
CA ASN A 213 -6.08 18.04 9.45
C ASN A 213 -5.69 18.38 8.00
N LEU A 214 -6.70 18.69 7.18
CA LEU A 214 -6.50 18.95 5.76
C LEU A 214 -5.64 20.21 5.53
N ILE A 215 -4.56 20.06 4.74
CA ILE A 215 -3.66 21.15 4.34
C ILE A 215 -4.00 21.74 2.97
N THR A 216 -5.01 21.18 2.31
CA THR A 216 -5.44 21.59 0.97
C THR A 216 -6.86 22.14 1.00
N GLN A 217 -7.18 22.96 0.01
CA GLN A 217 -8.55 23.42 -0.24
C GLN A 217 -9.03 22.92 -1.60
N TYR A 218 -10.30 22.51 -1.67
CA TYR A 218 -10.96 22.21 -2.92
C TYR A 218 -11.85 23.38 -3.32
N GLN A 219 -11.61 23.94 -4.50
CA GLN A 219 -12.42 24.99 -5.10
C GLN A 219 -13.08 24.43 -6.36
N GLY A 220 -14.41 24.44 -6.42
CA GLY A 220 -15.16 23.95 -7.57
C GLY A 220 -16.66 23.92 -7.32
N ASP A 221 -17.43 23.75 -8.39
CA ASP A 221 -18.89 23.60 -8.35
C ASP A 221 -19.29 22.12 -8.51
N LYS A 222 -20.57 21.86 -8.83
CA LYS A 222 -21.09 20.50 -9.03
C LYS A 222 -20.56 19.82 -10.31
N GLU A 223 -19.83 20.52 -11.19
CA GLU A 223 -19.23 19.97 -12.40
C GLU A 223 -17.81 19.42 -12.16
N ASN A 224 -17.67 18.58 -11.14
CA ASN A 224 -16.39 18.03 -10.69
C ASN A 224 -15.92 16.78 -11.48
N GLN A 225 -16.24 16.69 -12.77
CA GLN A 225 -15.69 15.65 -13.63
C GLN A 225 -14.21 15.89 -13.87
N VAL A 226 -13.39 14.84 -13.75
CA VAL A 226 -11.96 14.93 -14.06
C VAL A 226 -11.76 14.84 -15.58
N ILE A 227 -11.45 15.98 -16.21
CA ILE A 227 -11.27 16.11 -17.66
C ILE A 227 -9.79 16.35 -17.99
N GLN A 228 -9.05 16.96 -17.08
CA GLN A 228 -7.61 17.19 -17.17
C GLN A 228 -6.94 16.93 -15.81
N VAL A 229 -5.61 16.86 -15.83
CA VAL A 229 -4.78 16.85 -14.63
C VAL A 229 -3.61 17.78 -14.95
N LYS A 230 -3.71 19.03 -14.49
CA LYS A 230 -2.71 20.06 -14.80
C LYS A 230 -2.25 20.73 -13.50
N TYR A 231 -1.01 20.46 -13.12
CA TYR A 231 -0.38 21.07 -11.95
C TYR A 231 0.30 22.39 -12.32
N SER A 232 0.23 23.36 -11.42
CA SER A 232 0.93 24.64 -11.49
C SER A 232 1.79 24.79 -10.22
N PRO A 233 3.12 24.64 -10.32
CA PRO A 233 4.02 24.81 -9.19
C PRO A 233 3.91 26.20 -8.56
N GLN A 234 3.79 27.25 -9.38
CA GLN A 234 3.70 28.64 -8.90
C GLN A 234 2.46 28.89 -8.04
N LYS A 235 1.36 28.17 -8.31
CA LYS A 235 0.11 28.27 -7.55
C LYS A 235 -0.06 27.17 -6.51
N GLN A 236 0.87 26.18 -6.48
CA GLN A 236 0.74 24.95 -5.71
C GLN A 236 -0.65 24.31 -5.86
N GLN A 237 -1.10 24.19 -7.12
CA GLN A 237 -2.48 23.85 -7.44
C GLN A 237 -2.55 22.84 -8.58
N VAL A 238 -3.44 21.85 -8.46
CA VAL A 238 -3.81 20.95 -9.56
C VAL A 238 -5.24 21.22 -10.01
N SER A 239 -5.41 21.39 -11.33
CA SER A 239 -6.70 21.61 -11.97
C SER A 239 -7.24 20.31 -12.55
N ILE A 240 -8.49 19.97 -12.24
CA ILE A 240 -9.16 18.78 -12.79
C ILE A 240 -10.07 19.09 -13.99
N ASN A 241 -10.51 20.34 -14.10
CA ASN A 241 -11.20 20.92 -15.26
C ASN A 241 -11.02 22.46 -15.24
N LYS A 242 -11.90 23.23 -15.89
CA LYS A 242 -11.81 24.70 -15.96
C LYS A 242 -12.18 25.38 -14.63
N ASN A 243 -13.08 24.79 -13.86
CA ASN A 243 -13.70 25.40 -12.68
C ASN A 243 -13.25 24.75 -11.36
N CYS A 244 -12.74 23.51 -11.41
CA CYS A 244 -12.45 22.69 -10.24
C CYS A 244 -10.94 22.47 -10.05
N HIS A 245 -10.45 22.74 -8.85
CA HIS A 245 -9.04 22.73 -8.49
C HIS A 245 -8.80 22.31 -7.03
N PHE A 246 -7.67 21.64 -6.78
CA PHE A 246 -7.11 21.46 -5.44
C PHE A 246 -5.93 22.40 -5.26
N ILE A 247 -5.95 23.18 -4.17
CA ILE A 247 -4.98 24.24 -3.85
C ILE A 247 -4.23 23.84 -2.58
N GLY A 248 -2.96 24.26 -2.46
CA GLY A 248 -2.12 24.00 -1.29
C GLY A 248 -1.35 22.68 -1.39
N ILE A 249 -0.97 22.29 -2.61
CA ILE A 249 -0.15 21.09 -2.86
C ILE A 249 1.27 21.55 -3.25
N PRO A 250 2.23 21.59 -2.31
CA PRO A 250 3.64 21.81 -2.61
C PRO A 250 4.18 20.86 -3.69
N GLU A 251 5.18 21.33 -4.43
CA GLU A 251 5.77 20.58 -5.55
C GLU A 251 6.40 19.27 -5.09
N SER A 252 7.07 19.26 -3.93
CA SER A 252 7.63 18.06 -3.32
C SER A 252 6.59 16.96 -3.04
N ILE A 253 5.36 17.33 -2.66
CA ILE A 253 4.27 16.37 -2.47
C ILE A 253 3.70 15.94 -3.82
N TRP A 254 3.51 16.87 -4.75
CA TRP A 254 3.00 16.59 -6.09
C TRP A 254 3.88 15.57 -6.82
N GLU A 255 5.20 15.74 -6.75
CA GLU A 255 6.19 14.89 -7.40
C GLU A 255 6.50 13.60 -6.64
N PHE A 256 6.00 13.46 -5.41
CA PHE A 256 6.28 12.30 -4.57
C PHE A 256 5.78 11.01 -5.22
N LYS A 257 6.67 10.01 -5.24
CA LYS A 257 6.43 8.72 -5.86
C LYS A 257 6.35 7.63 -4.80
N ILE A 258 5.51 6.64 -5.09
CA ILE A 258 5.48 5.35 -4.41
C ILE A 258 5.61 4.30 -5.50
N GLY A 259 6.71 3.55 -5.44
CA GLY A 259 7.19 2.71 -6.53
C GLY A 259 7.25 3.46 -7.86
N GLY A 260 6.52 2.97 -8.86
CA GLY A 260 6.49 3.53 -10.20
C GLY A 260 5.50 4.69 -10.41
N TYR A 261 4.72 5.06 -9.38
CA TYR A 261 3.63 6.03 -9.52
C TYR A 261 3.91 7.34 -8.80
N GLN A 262 3.77 8.45 -9.53
CA GLN A 262 3.52 9.75 -8.91
C GLN A 262 2.08 9.76 -8.39
N VAL A 263 1.91 9.66 -7.07
CA VAL A 263 0.67 9.19 -6.44
C VAL A 263 -0.52 10.08 -6.77
N LEU A 264 -0.37 11.38 -6.56
CA LEU A 264 -1.44 12.37 -6.75
C LEU A 264 -1.86 12.51 -8.21
N ASP A 265 -0.90 12.48 -9.13
CA ASP A 265 -1.16 12.54 -10.58
C ASP A 265 -1.85 11.26 -11.07
N LYS A 266 -1.34 10.10 -10.67
CA LYS A 266 -1.87 8.79 -11.07
C LYS A 266 -3.33 8.61 -10.63
N TRP A 267 -3.64 8.98 -9.39
CA TRP A 267 -4.97 8.83 -8.82
C TRP A 267 -6.03 9.62 -9.62
N LEU A 268 -5.71 10.87 -9.99
CA LEU A 268 -6.58 11.71 -10.81
C LEU A 268 -6.66 11.22 -12.26
N LYS A 269 -5.54 10.82 -12.87
CA LYS A 269 -5.50 10.29 -14.25
C LYS A 269 -6.38 9.04 -14.41
N ASP A 270 -6.43 8.18 -13.40
CA ASP A 270 -7.29 6.99 -13.44
C ASP A 270 -8.79 7.37 -13.42
N ARG A 271 -9.17 8.38 -12.64
CA ARG A 271 -10.54 8.90 -12.61
C ARG A 271 -10.91 9.63 -13.90
N LYS A 272 -9.96 10.35 -14.50
CA LYS A 272 -10.10 10.90 -15.86
C LYS A 272 -10.34 9.81 -16.89
N LYS A 273 -9.51 8.75 -16.90
CA LYS A 273 -9.66 7.63 -17.84
C LYS A 273 -11.01 6.93 -17.69
N ALA A 274 -11.49 6.79 -16.47
CA ALA A 274 -12.81 6.24 -16.16
C ALA A 274 -13.97 7.23 -16.39
N LYS A 275 -13.70 8.46 -16.85
CA LYS A 275 -14.66 9.55 -17.05
C LYS A 275 -15.49 9.86 -15.81
N ARG A 276 -14.91 9.68 -14.61
CA ARG A 276 -15.61 9.80 -13.32
C ARG A 276 -15.73 11.26 -12.86
N LYS A 277 -16.86 11.53 -12.21
CA LYS A 277 -17.04 12.67 -11.29
C LYS A 277 -16.52 12.28 -9.92
N LEU A 278 -15.92 13.23 -9.19
CA LEU A 278 -15.49 13.00 -7.83
C LEU A 278 -16.70 13.10 -6.89
N SER A 279 -16.92 12.13 -6.01
CA SER A 279 -17.86 12.34 -4.89
C SER A 279 -17.26 13.29 -3.84
N PRO A 280 -18.06 13.80 -2.88
CA PRO A 280 -17.50 14.48 -1.70
C PRO A 280 -16.45 13.62 -0.97
N ASP A 281 -16.70 12.32 -0.84
CA ASP A 281 -15.74 11.37 -0.24
C ASP A 281 -14.45 11.24 -1.07
N ASP A 282 -14.54 11.23 -2.41
CA ASP A 282 -13.37 11.21 -3.28
C ASP A 282 -12.52 12.48 -3.09
N ILE A 283 -13.16 13.64 -2.94
CA ILE A 283 -12.48 14.93 -2.71
C ILE A 283 -11.76 14.88 -1.36
N ILE A 284 -12.46 14.53 -0.28
CA ILE A 284 -11.88 14.43 1.06
C ILE A 284 -10.74 13.40 1.07
N HIS A 285 -10.95 12.23 0.46
CA HIS A 285 -9.95 11.18 0.37
C HIS A 285 -8.70 11.66 -0.35
N TYR A 286 -8.84 12.37 -1.48
CA TYR A 286 -7.71 12.94 -2.19
C TYR A 286 -6.92 13.94 -1.33
N GLN A 287 -7.61 14.82 -0.59
CA GLN A 287 -6.97 15.75 0.33
C GLN A 287 -6.24 15.01 1.47
N LYS A 288 -6.82 13.92 2.00
CA LYS A 288 -6.16 13.04 2.98
C LYS A 288 -4.90 12.37 2.43
N ILE A 289 -4.88 11.99 1.14
CA ILE A 289 -3.65 11.47 0.51
C ILE A 289 -2.56 12.55 0.55
N VAL A 290 -2.88 13.81 0.26
CA VAL A 290 -1.88 14.91 0.33
C VAL A 290 -1.29 15.01 1.74
N VAL A 291 -2.13 14.94 2.79
CA VAL A 291 -1.67 14.94 4.19
C VAL A 291 -0.81 13.71 4.50
N ALA A 292 -1.21 12.53 4.04
CA ALA A 292 -0.43 11.30 4.24
C ALA A 292 0.98 11.44 3.64
N LEU A 293 1.08 11.94 2.40
CA LEU A 293 2.36 12.13 1.72
C LEU A 293 3.25 13.19 2.40
N GLN A 294 2.67 14.30 2.87
CA GLN A 294 3.40 15.32 3.63
C GLN A 294 4.04 14.71 4.89
N ASN A 295 3.23 14.04 5.72
CA ASN A 295 3.72 13.43 6.96
C ASN A 295 4.72 12.30 6.68
N THR A 296 4.54 11.55 5.60
CA THR A 296 5.51 10.53 5.18
C THR A 296 6.87 11.14 4.86
N ILE A 297 6.92 12.26 4.13
CA ILE A 297 8.17 12.97 3.82
C ILE A 297 8.87 13.43 5.12
N GLU A 298 8.12 14.02 6.05
CA GLU A 298 8.65 14.49 7.34
C GLU A 298 9.19 13.33 8.18
N ILE A 299 8.42 12.26 8.35
CA ILE A 299 8.84 11.09 9.12
C ILE A 299 10.07 10.41 8.47
N MET A 300 10.17 10.38 7.15
CA MET A 300 11.36 9.86 6.46
C MET A 300 12.63 10.64 6.82
N GLN A 301 12.54 11.97 6.95
CA GLN A 301 13.67 12.81 7.38
C GLN A 301 14.01 12.61 8.85
N GLU A 302 13.00 12.46 9.70
CA GLU A 302 13.19 12.15 11.12
C GLU A 302 13.86 10.80 11.32
N ILE A 303 13.45 9.76 10.57
CA ILE A 303 14.07 8.43 10.60
C ILE A 303 15.56 8.53 10.27
N ASP A 304 15.94 9.26 9.23
CA ASP A 304 17.34 9.46 8.86
C ASP A 304 18.13 10.23 9.92
N THR A 305 17.48 11.14 10.66
CA THR A 305 18.10 11.85 11.79
C THR A 305 18.30 10.94 12.99
N ILE A 306 17.37 10.01 13.22
CA ILE A 306 17.42 9.04 14.33
C ILE A 306 18.47 7.96 14.10
N ILE A 307 18.70 7.56 12.84
CA ILE A 307 19.68 6.53 12.50
C ILE A 307 21.08 7.16 12.48
N PRO A 308 21.99 6.78 13.39
CA PRO A 308 23.29 7.44 13.52
C PRO A 308 24.21 7.18 12.33
N ASN A 309 24.16 5.97 11.77
CA ASN A 309 24.98 5.53 10.63
C ASN A 309 24.41 4.25 9.99
N PHE A 310 24.89 3.95 8.78
CA PHE A 310 24.66 2.67 8.12
C PHE A 310 25.99 1.93 7.86
N PRO A 311 26.08 0.60 8.03
CA PRO A 311 25.00 -0.29 8.48
C PRO A 311 24.59 0.02 9.93
N ILE A 312 23.30 -0.15 10.23
CA ILE A 312 22.79 0.06 11.59
C ILE A 312 23.44 -0.99 12.50
N GLU A 313 24.08 -0.55 13.58
CA GLU A 313 24.77 -1.44 14.54
C GLU A 313 23.91 -1.92 15.71
#